data_AF-A0A7V0WYN5-F1
#
_entry.id   AF-A0A7V0WYN5-F1
#
_cell.length_a   1.000
_cell.length_b   1.000
_cell.length_c   1.000
_cell.angle_alpha   90.00
_cell.angle_beta   90.00
_cell.angle_gamma   90.00
#
_symmetry.space_group_name_H-M   'P 1'
#
loop_
_entity.id
_entity.type
_entity.pdbx_description
1 polymer ?
#
loop_
_entity_poly.entity_id
_entity_poly.type
_entity_poly.pdbx_seq_one_letter_code
_entity_poly.pdbx_strand_id
1 'polypeptide(L)'
;MEHSTFISGKKILLRPYIADDALLFCRGENDPEVRETLFRAFPINVDRIHERIQSQIKAQNAVVFSIADKIRWAQGLGSEATRLMIEYGFNTLNLHRIQLHVFKNNHPAIRIYEKIGFKTERLLREAMYQHGEYCYFLLMGCLRDEWQAA
;
A
#
# COMPACT_ATOMS: atom_id res chain seq x y z
N MET A 1 2.48 6.95 25.77
CA MET A 1 1.15 6.93 25.14
C MET A 1 0.95 5.54 24.57
N GLU A 2 -0.03 4.80 25.10
CA GLU A 2 -0.31 3.42 24.70
C GLU A 2 -0.57 3.34 23.19
N HIS A 3 0.19 2.49 22.50
CA HIS A 3 -0.02 2.24 21.09
C HIS A 3 -1.32 1.44 20.94
N SER A 4 -2.42 2.08 20.52
CA SER A 4 -3.65 1.40 20.18
C SER A 4 -3.44 0.58 18.90
N THR A 5 -3.13 -0.69 19.07
CA THR A 5 -3.03 -1.64 17.97
C THR A 5 -4.38 -1.75 17.27
N PHE A 6 -4.38 -1.62 15.95
CA PHE A 6 -5.57 -1.78 15.12
C PHE A 6 -5.75 -3.23 14.68
N ILE A 7 -4.72 -3.82 14.06
CA ILE A 7 -4.70 -5.25 13.67
C ILE A 7 -3.36 -5.85 14.04
N SER A 8 -3.38 -7.00 14.71
CA SER A 8 -2.17 -7.78 15.04
C SER A 8 -2.00 -8.95 14.08
N GLY A 9 -0.81 -9.06 13.49
CA GLY A 9 -0.33 -10.24 12.78
C GLY A 9 0.58 -11.12 13.64
N LYS A 10 1.18 -12.11 13.00
CA LYS A 10 2.26 -12.95 13.56
C LYS A 10 3.58 -12.20 13.65
N LYS A 11 3.93 -11.37 12.65
CA LYS A 11 5.21 -10.64 12.59
C LYS A 11 5.07 -9.12 12.72
N ILE A 12 3.88 -8.59 12.46
CA ILE A 12 3.63 -7.15 12.41
C ILE A 12 2.43 -6.79 13.27
N LEU A 13 2.38 -5.53 13.68
CA LEU A 13 1.15 -4.88 14.10
C LEU A 13 0.89 -3.70 13.17
N LEU A 14 -0.37 -3.48 12.85
CA LEU A 14 -0.86 -2.30 12.17
C LEU A 14 -1.49 -1.41 13.23
N ARG A 15 -1.10 -0.14 13.26
CA ARG A 15 -1.66 0.88 14.16
C ARG A 15 -1.92 2.17 13.38
N PRO A 16 -2.82 3.04 13.88
CA PRO A 16 -2.97 4.36 13.31
C PRO A 16 -1.64 5.12 13.26
N TYR A 17 -1.53 5.98 12.25
CA TYR A 17 -0.43 6.92 12.13
C TYR A 17 -0.39 7.87 13.33
N ILE A 18 0.81 8.14 13.84
CA ILE A 18 1.08 9.20 14.83
C ILE A 18 2.10 10.19 14.26
N ALA A 19 2.12 11.42 14.78
CA ALA A 19 2.99 12.49 14.26
C ALA A 19 4.48 12.08 14.19
N ASP A 20 4.97 11.30 15.17
CA ASP A 20 6.36 10.83 15.23
C ASP A 20 6.74 9.89 14.07
N ASP A 21 5.76 9.29 13.38
CA ASP A 21 6.01 8.46 12.21
C ASP A 21 6.45 9.29 10.99
N ALA A 22 6.18 10.61 10.97
CA ALA A 22 6.41 11.45 9.80
C ALA A 22 7.86 11.37 9.29
N LEU A 23 8.83 11.31 10.21
CA LEU A 23 10.25 11.20 9.86
C LEU A 23 10.61 9.85 9.24
N LEU A 24 9.95 8.76 9.68
CA LEU A 24 10.13 7.45 9.07
C LEU A 24 9.56 7.44 7.65
N PHE A 25 8.36 7.97 7.46
CA PHE A 25 7.75 8.11 6.13
C PHE A 25 8.58 9.02 5.22
N CYS A 26 9.08 10.14 5.72
CA CYS A 26 9.90 11.08 4.96
C CYS A 26 11.19 10.44 4.46
N ARG A 27 11.86 9.66 5.32
CA ARG A 27 13.06 8.91 4.92
C ARG A 27 12.73 7.83 3.90
N GLY A 28 11.70 7.01 4.15
CA GLY A 28 11.30 5.95 3.24
C GLY A 28 10.84 6.46 1.87
N GLU A 29 9.97 7.48 1.82
CA GLU A 29 9.45 8.05 0.57
C GLU A 29 10.46 8.92 -0.19
N ASN A 30 11.60 9.27 0.43
CA ASN A 30 12.71 9.91 -0.26
C ASN A 30 13.84 8.95 -0.64
N ASP A 31 13.79 7.68 -0.20
CA ASP A 31 14.77 6.67 -0.61
C ASP A 31 14.63 6.37 -2.12
N PRO A 32 15.73 6.46 -2.90
CA PRO A 32 15.66 6.29 -4.36
C PRO A 32 15.02 4.98 -4.80
N GLU A 33 15.31 3.85 -4.15
CA GLU A 33 14.77 2.55 -4.53
C GLU A 33 13.29 2.41 -4.15
N VAL A 34 12.89 2.97 -3.00
CA VAL A 34 11.49 2.93 -2.57
C VAL A 34 10.63 3.73 -3.55
N ARG A 35 11.11 4.90 -3.96
CA ARG A 35 10.41 5.83 -4.84
C ARG A 35 10.10 5.29 -6.23
N GLU A 36 10.88 4.35 -6.74
CA GLU A 36 10.61 3.68 -8.03
C GLU A 36 9.24 3.00 -8.07
N THR A 37 8.67 2.67 -6.90
CA THR A 37 7.38 1.99 -6.78
C THR A 37 6.28 2.86 -6.19
N LEU A 38 6.58 4.14 -5.91
CA LEU A 38 5.63 5.09 -5.37
C LEU A 38 5.03 5.94 -6.48
N PHE A 39 3.73 6.21 -6.36
CA PHE A 39 2.99 7.10 -7.27
C PHE A 39 3.32 8.59 -7.01
N ARG A 40 4.62 8.96 -7.02
CA ARG A 40 5.13 10.26 -6.60
C ARG A 40 6.26 10.76 -7.52
N ALA A 41 6.01 11.87 -8.22
CA ALA A 41 7.02 12.49 -9.08
C ALA A 41 8.13 13.22 -8.28
N PHE A 42 7.79 13.85 -7.16
CA PHE A 42 8.70 14.75 -6.42
C PHE A 42 9.04 14.26 -5.01
N PRO A 43 10.21 14.62 -4.47
CA PRO A 43 10.54 14.37 -3.07
C PRO A 43 9.52 15.04 -2.15
N ILE A 44 9.40 14.53 -0.93
CA ILE A 44 8.42 14.97 0.05
C ILE A 44 9.12 15.43 1.33
N ASN A 45 8.57 16.42 2.03
CA ASN A 45 9.04 16.80 3.36
C ASN A 45 8.03 16.36 4.43
N VAL A 46 8.40 16.55 5.70
CA VAL A 46 7.57 16.16 6.85
C VAL A 46 6.21 16.85 6.83
N ASP A 47 6.16 18.14 6.51
CA ASP A 47 4.91 18.92 6.48
C ASP A 47 3.94 18.36 5.43
N ARG A 48 4.44 18.07 4.24
CA ARG A 48 3.66 17.46 3.15
C ARG A 48 3.16 16.05 3.49
N ILE A 49 3.92 15.28 4.26
CA ILE A 49 3.46 13.97 4.76
C ILE A 49 2.27 14.16 5.70
N HIS A 50 2.38 15.09 6.64
CA HIS A 50 1.31 15.37 7.57
C HIS A 50 0.04 15.83 6.85
N GLU A 51 0.14 16.82 5.97
CA GLU A 51 -0.98 17.32 5.15
C GLU A 51 -1.68 16.18 4.39
N ARG A 52 -0.89 15.33 3.73
CA ARG A 52 -1.42 14.21 2.95
C ARG A 52 -2.14 13.20 3.81
N ILE A 53 -1.53 12.75 4.91
CA ILE A 53 -2.12 11.73 5.78
C ILE A 53 -3.40 12.25 6.41
N GLN A 54 -3.42 13.51 6.85
CA GLN A 54 -4.64 14.16 7.34
C GLN A 54 -5.73 14.23 6.27
N SER A 55 -5.38 14.54 5.03
CA SER A 55 -6.33 14.53 3.92
C SER A 55 -6.89 13.13 3.65
N GLN A 56 -6.07 12.07 3.74
CA GLN A 56 -6.51 10.68 3.55
C GLN A 56 -7.44 10.22 4.67
N ILE A 57 -7.09 10.53 5.92
CA ILE A 57 -7.94 10.22 7.09
C ILE A 57 -9.30 10.90 6.96
N LYS A 58 -9.35 12.16 6.50
CA LYS A 58 -10.60 12.90 6.28
C LYS A 58 -11.45 12.33 5.15
N ALA A 59 -10.83 11.82 4.09
CA ALA A 59 -11.56 11.32 2.92
C ALA A 59 -12.34 10.02 3.19
N GLN A 60 -11.91 9.22 4.17
CA GLN A 60 -12.56 7.97 4.62
C GLN A 60 -12.96 6.96 3.53
N ASN A 61 -12.38 7.07 2.33
CA ASN A 61 -12.72 6.24 1.17
C ASN A 61 -11.64 5.22 0.79
N ALA A 62 -10.52 5.22 1.52
CA ALA A 62 -9.42 4.30 1.33
C ALA A 62 -8.72 4.01 2.66
N VAL A 63 -8.27 2.77 2.83
CA VAL A 63 -7.29 2.42 3.87
C VAL A 63 -5.95 2.20 3.20
N VAL A 64 -4.95 2.96 3.63
CA VAL A 64 -3.59 2.89 3.12
C VAL A 64 -2.68 2.43 4.25
N PHE A 65 -1.87 1.41 3.99
CA PHE A 65 -0.75 1.06 4.84
C PHE A 65 0.55 1.20 4.05
N SER A 66 1.65 1.42 4.75
CA SER A 66 2.96 1.53 4.13
C SER A 66 4.02 0.92 5.03
N ILE A 67 4.99 0.26 4.42
CA ILE A 67 6.17 -0.27 5.10
C ILE A 67 7.35 0.60 4.69
N ALA A 68 7.61 1.63 5.49
CA ALA A 68 8.61 2.66 5.20
C ALA A 68 10.03 2.29 5.65
N ASP A 69 10.21 1.18 6.39
CA ASP A 69 11.54 0.67 6.79
C ASP A 69 12.05 -0.37 5.80
N LYS A 70 12.96 0.06 4.92
CA LYS A 70 13.58 -0.77 3.89
C LYS A 70 14.38 -1.95 4.44
N ILE A 71 14.99 -1.82 5.63
CA ILE A 71 15.81 -2.88 6.26
C ILE A 71 14.96 -4.15 6.50
N ARG A 72 13.64 -3.98 6.61
CA ARG A 72 12.71 -5.06 6.91
C ARG A 72 12.03 -5.66 5.68
N TRP A 73 12.43 -5.26 4.48
CA TRP A 73 11.90 -5.81 3.24
C TRP A 73 12.34 -7.26 3.03
N ALA A 74 11.64 -7.97 2.13
CA ALA A 74 11.85 -9.40 1.84
C ALA A 74 11.65 -10.37 3.03
N GLN A 75 11.17 -9.90 4.19
CA GLN A 75 10.89 -10.76 5.36
C GLN A 75 9.43 -11.28 5.41
N GLY A 76 8.66 -11.05 4.35
CA GLY A 76 7.24 -11.41 4.25
C GLY A 76 6.27 -10.43 4.92
N LEU A 77 6.76 -9.28 5.42
CA LEU A 77 5.92 -8.29 6.11
C LEU A 77 4.87 -7.66 5.20
N GLY A 78 5.22 -7.35 3.95
CA GLY A 78 4.29 -6.81 2.94
C GLY A 78 3.16 -7.79 2.63
N SER A 79 3.47 -9.08 2.48
CA SER A 79 2.48 -10.12 2.25
C SER A 79 1.53 -10.26 3.44
N GLU A 80 2.07 -10.25 4.66
CA GLU A 80 1.27 -10.34 5.87
C GLU A 80 0.37 -9.12 6.07
N ALA A 81 0.91 -7.92 5.87
CA ALA A 81 0.15 -6.67 5.94
C ALA A 81 -0.98 -6.64 4.90
N THR A 82 -0.67 -7.03 3.66
CA THR A 82 -1.69 -7.11 2.59
C THR A 82 -2.80 -8.08 2.99
N ARG A 83 -2.46 -9.29 3.42
CA ARG A 83 -3.45 -10.28 3.85
C ARG A 83 -4.35 -9.76 4.97
N LEU A 84 -3.76 -9.18 6.03
CA LEU A 84 -4.52 -8.62 7.16
C LEU A 84 -5.50 -7.53 6.73
N MET A 85 -5.08 -6.65 5.82
CA MET A 85 -5.91 -5.56 5.32
C MET A 85 -7.06 -6.04 4.42
N ILE A 86 -6.80 -7.06 3.58
CA ILE A 86 -7.82 -7.69 2.75
C ILE A 86 -8.84 -8.45 3.61
N GLU A 87 -8.37 -9.21 4.61
CA GLU A 87 -9.22 -9.86 5.59
C GLU A 87 -10.09 -8.86 6.34
N TYR A 88 -9.55 -7.72 6.77
CA TYR A 88 -10.33 -6.66 7.39
C TYR A 88 -11.38 -6.07 6.43
N GLY A 89 -10.98 -5.76 5.19
CA GLY A 89 -11.89 -5.21 4.18
C GLY A 89 -13.06 -6.14 3.87
N PHE A 90 -12.81 -7.43 3.70
CA PHE A 90 -13.87 -8.40 3.47
C PHE A 90 -14.61 -8.76 4.77
N ASN A 91 -13.94 -9.26 5.80
CA ASN A 91 -14.65 -9.81 6.96
C ASN A 91 -15.25 -8.76 7.89
N THR A 92 -14.65 -7.57 7.98
CA THR A 92 -15.11 -6.53 8.93
C THR A 92 -15.90 -5.42 8.24
N LEU A 93 -15.41 -4.89 7.13
CA LEU A 93 -16.10 -3.80 6.42
C LEU A 93 -17.20 -4.29 5.47
N ASN A 94 -17.36 -5.61 5.33
CA ASN A 94 -18.31 -6.23 4.40
C ASN A 94 -18.19 -5.71 2.96
N LEU A 95 -16.97 -5.38 2.50
CA LEU A 95 -16.76 -4.92 1.13
C LEU A 95 -17.11 -6.02 0.12
N HIS A 96 -17.71 -5.65 -1.01
CA HIS A 96 -17.91 -6.62 -2.09
C HIS A 96 -16.62 -6.85 -2.90
N ARG A 97 -15.80 -5.80 -3.01
CA ARG A 97 -14.64 -5.71 -3.89
C ARG A 97 -13.55 -4.85 -3.28
N ILE A 98 -12.29 -5.21 -3.53
CA ILE A 98 -11.11 -4.39 -3.24
C ILE A 98 -10.30 -4.21 -4.53
N GLN A 99 -9.78 -3.01 -4.77
CA GLN A 99 -8.94 -2.72 -5.93
C GLN A 99 -7.67 -1.97 -5.53
N LEU A 100 -6.63 -2.12 -6.35
CA LEU A 100 -5.35 -1.43 -6.20
C LEU A 100 -4.75 -1.04 -7.55
N HIS A 101 -3.85 -0.08 -7.53
CA HIS A 101 -2.94 0.20 -8.64
C HIS A 101 -1.54 -0.28 -8.26
N VAL A 102 -0.82 -0.85 -9.23
CA VAL A 102 0.58 -1.26 -9.06
C VAL A 102 1.36 -0.97 -10.33
N PHE A 103 2.62 -0.56 -10.20
CA PHE A 103 3.54 -0.45 -11.33
C PHE A 103 3.66 -1.79 -12.06
N LYS A 104 3.55 -1.78 -13.40
CA LYS A 104 3.60 -2.99 -14.24
C LYS A 104 4.88 -3.81 -14.02
N ASN A 105 5.99 -3.15 -13.71
CA ASN A 105 7.30 -3.76 -13.44
C ASN A 105 7.52 -4.16 -11.97
N ASN A 106 6.60 -3.86 -11.05
CA ASN A 106 6.70 -4.29 -9.65
C ASN A 106 6.22 -5.74 -9.48
N HIS A 107 6.93 -6.66 -10.13
CA HIS A 107 6.65 -8.08 -10.12
C HIS A 107 6.57 -8.70 -8.71
N PRO A 108 7.39 -8.30 -7.71
CA PRO A 108 7.25 -8.80 -6.35
C PRO A 108 5.87 -8.49 -5.74
N ALA A 109 5.37 -7.26 -5.89
CA ALA A 109 4.07 -6.87 -5.38
C ALA A 109 2.93 -7.57 -6.13
N ILE A 110 3.00 -7.62 -7.46
CA ILE A 110 2.01 -8.31 -8.31
C ILE A 110 1.83 -9.77 -7.86
N ARG A 111 2.92 -10.50 -7.64
CA ARG A 111 2.87 -11.89 -7.16
C ARG A 111 2.21 -12.04 -5.79
N ILE A 112 2.35 -11.06 -4.91
CA ILE A 112 1.67 -11.06 -3.60
C ILE A 112 0.16 -10.91 -3.81
N TYR A 113 -0.25 -9.98 -4.67
CA TYR A 113 -1.66 -9.71 -4.95
C TYR A 113 -2.33 -10.90 -5.63
N GLU A 114 -1.70 -11.50 -6.64
CA GLU A 114 -2.23 -12.68 -7.35
C GLU A 114 -2.45 -13.86 -6.39
N LYS A 115 -1.51 -14.10 -5.46
CA LYS A 115 -1.63 -15.16 -4.44
C LYS A 115 -2.80 -14.94 -3.47
N ILE A 116 -3.26 -13.71 -3.30
CA ILE A 116 -4.39 -13.37 -2.43
C ILE A 116 -5.73 -13.46 -3.19
N GLY A 117 -5.69 -13.62 -4.52
CA GLY A 117 -6.87 -13.70 -5.38
C GLY A 117 -7.14 -12.45 -6.21
N PHE A 118 -6.22 -11.47 -6.25
CA PHE A 118 -6.35 -10.34 -7.16
C PHE A 118 -6.13 -10.77 -8.61
N LYS A 119 -6.90 -10.17 -9.51
CA LYS A 119 -6.77 -10.33 -10.96
C LYS A 119 -6.49 -8.98 -11.61
N THR A 120 -5.71 -8.99 -12.69
CA THR A 120 -5.50 -7.79 -13.51
C THR A 120 -6.77 -7.49 -14.30
N GLU A 121 -7.33 -6.30 -14.10
CA GLU A 121 -8.56 -5.85 -14.79
C GLU A 121 -8.25 -4.90 -15.94
N ARG A 122 -7.24 -4.02 -15.78
CA ARG A 122 -6.84 -3.05 -16.81
C ARG A 122 -5.35 -2.74 -16.79
N LEU A 123 -4.80 -2.43 -17.96
CA LEU A 123 -3.50 -1.80 -18.14
C LEU A 123 -3.71 -0.30 -18.40
N LEU A 124 -3.18 0.55 -17.50
CA LEU A 124 -3.13 1.98 -17.68
C LEU A 124 -1.78 2.32 -18.32
N ARG A 125 -1.81 2.68 -19.61
CA ARG A 125 -0.61 3.01 -20.38
C ARG A 125 -0.17 4.43 -20.08
N GLU A 126 1.14 4.61 -19.92
CA GLU A 126 1.77 5.94 -19.83
C GLU A 126 1.12 6.87 -18.79
N ALA A 127 0.70 6.28 -17.67
CA ALA A 127 -0.18 6.93 -16.70
C ALA A 127 0.56 7.86 -15.72
N MET A 128 1.89 7.85 -15.76
CA MET A 128 2.74 8.77 -14.99
C MET A 128 4.05 8.98 -15.73
N TYR A 129 4.62 10.18 -15.65
CA TYR A 129 5.97 10.45 -16.09
C TYR A 129 6.92 10.48 -14.88
N GLN A 130 7.91 9.60 -14.85
CA GLN A 130 8.86 9.47 -13.76
C GLN A 130 10.23 9.06 -14.31
N HIS A 131 11.30 9.63 -13.76
CA HIS A 131 12.69 9.32 -14.15
C HIS A 131 12.98 9.40 -15.67
N GLY A 132 12.30 10.29 -16.38
CA GLY A 132 12.51 10.49 -17.83
C GLY A 132 11.65 9.58 -18.72
N GLU A 133 10.79 8.75 -18.15
CA GLU A 133 10.01 7.75 -18.89
C GLU A 133 8.53 7.77 -18.48
N TYR A 134 7.67 7.29 -19.39
CA TYR A 134 6.26 7.08 -19.11
C TYR A 134 6.03 5.68 -18.52
N CYS A 135 5.55 5.64 -17.28
CA CYS A 135 5.29 4.42 -16.53
C CYS A 135 3.90 3.85 -16.82
N TYR A 136 3.77 2.53 -16.68
CA TYR A 136 2.54 1.78 -16.90
C TYR A 136 2.05 1.18 -15.58
N PHE A 137 0.74 1.20 -15.35
CA PHE A 137 0.12 0.62 -14.15
C PHE A 137 -0.84 -0.51 -14.49
N LEU A 138 -0.95 -1.47 -13.58
CA LEU A 138 -2.03 -2.43 -13.57
C LEU A 138 -3.07 -1.97 -12.55
N LEU A 139 -4.33 -1.87 -12.97
CA LEU A 139 -5.46 -1.90 -12.06
C LEU A 139 -5.77 -3.37 -11.79
N MET A 140 -5.66 -3.76 -10.53
CA MET A 140 -6.00 -5.11 -10.07
C MET A 140 -7.20 -5.04 -9.13
N GLY A 141 -8.11 -6.00 -9.27
CA GLY A 141 -9.29 -6.14 -8.42
C GLY A 141 -9.39 -7.54 -7.84
N CYS A 142 -10.04 -7.65 -6.68
CA CYS A 142 -10.38 -8.91 -6.06
C CYS A 142 -11.82 -8.81 -5.53
N LEU A 143 -12.67 -9.74 -5.95
CA LEU A 143 -14.00 -9.93 -5.39
C LEU A 143 -13.94 -10.84 -4.15
N ARG A 144 -14.89 -10.68 -3.24
CA ARG A 144 -14.97 -11.51 -2.03
C ARG A 144 -14.94 -13.01 -2.35
N ASP A 145 -15.73 -13.44 -3.32
CA ASP A 145 -15.87 -14.87 -3.65
C ASP A 145 -14.58 -15.43 -4.28
N GLU A 146 -13.84 -14.59 -5.01
CA GLU A 146 -12.52 -14.96 -5.55
C GLU A 146 -11.48 -15.11 -4.45
N TRP A 147 -11.52 -14.23 -3.44
CA TRP A 147 -10.67 -14.33 -2.26
C TRP A 147 -11.00 -15.57 -1.40
N GLN A 148 -12.27 -15.94 -1.28
CA GLN A 148 -12.69 -17.14 -0.54
C GLN A 148 -12.33 -18.45 -1.23
N ALA A 149 -12.18 -18.43 -2.55
CA ALA A 149 -11.83 -19.60 -3.35
C ALA A 149 -10.32 -19.78 -3.57
N ALA A 150 -9.50 -18.80 -3.20
CA ALA A 150 -8.04 -18.80 -3.34
C ALA A 150 -7.33 -19.52 -2.19
#